data_AF-A0A7V6QLS9-F1
#
_entry.id   AF-A0A7V6QLS9-F1
#
_cell.length_a   1.000
_cell.length_b   1.000
_cell.length_c   1.000
_cell.angle_alpha   90.00
_cell.angle_beta   90.00
_cell.angle_gamma   90.00
#
_symmetry.space_group_name_H-M   'P 1'
#
loop_
_entity.id
_entity.type
_entity.pdbx_description
1 polymer ?
#
loop_
_entity_poly.entity_id
_entity_poly.type
_entity_poly.pdbx_seq_one_letter_code
_entity_poly.pdbx_strand_id
1 'polypeptide(L)'
;MNTSKHSSINNIVPFASSDNSNVSLLPNVVVSSFESIRRIEELQTFVEEVMVKRVDYGMVDGFSKLTLLKPGAEKLCDVFGFSKTVEVINRIEKWKAGIFAYEVKMTLTRKDNGVIEAEGLGSCNSVFVNLKLALTILW
;
A
#
# COMPACT_ATOMS: atom_id res chain seq x y z
N MET A 1 13.21 -59.39 -39.77
CA MET A 1 14.39 -58.53 -39.61
C MET A 1 13.88 -57.12 -39.31
N ASN A 2 14.07 -56.67 -38.07
CA ASN A 2 13.62 -55.37 -37.54
C ASN A 2 14.74 -54.33 -37.70
N THR A 3 14.48 -53.24 -38.42
CA THR A 3 15.23 -51.96 -38.39
C THR A 3 14.41 -50.96 -39.23
N SER A 4 14.12 -49.71 -38.88
CA SER A 4 14.28 -48.86 -37.70
C SER A 4 13.30 -47.69 -37.91
N LYS A 5 12.40 -47.43 -36.96
CA LYS A 5 11.48 -46.29 -37.00
C LYS A 5 12.26 -44.99 -36.81
N HIS A 6 12.35 -44.15 -37.83
CA HIS A 6 12.70 -42.74 -37.66
C HIS A 6 11.39 -41.93 -37.61
N SER A 7 10.84 -41.75 -36.41
CA SER A 7 9.68 -40.89 -36.22
C SER A 7 10.15 -39.44 -36.18
N SER A 8 9.97 -38.72 -37.29
CA SER A 8 10.05 -37.26 -37.31
C SER A 8 8.94 -36.71 -36.41
N ILE A 9 9.32 -36.19 -35.24
CA ILE A 9 8.39 -35.51 -34.35
C ILE A 9 8.14 -34.12 -34.92
N ASN A 10 7.07 -33.97 -35.70
CA ASN A 10 6.56 -32.67 -36.12
C ASN A 10 5.83 -32.01 -34.94
N ASN A 11 6.57 -31.28 -34.09
CA ASN A 11 6.03 -30.46 -33.01
C ASN A 11 5.49 -29.11 -33.54
N ILE A 12 4.59 -29.15 -34.51
CA ILE A 12 3.87 -27.96 -34.95
C ILE A 12 2.43 -28.15 -34.48
N VAL A 13 2.10 -27.51 -33.36
CA VAL A 13 0.72 -27.39 -32.91
C VAL A 13 0.07 -26.33 -33.81
N PRO A 14 -0.94 -26.64 -34.63
CA PRO A 14 -1.69 -25.60 -35.31
C PRO A 14 -2.41 -24.80 -34.24
N PHE A 15 -2.16 -23.49 -34.19
CA PHE A 15 -2.99 -22.60 -33.40
C PHE A 15 -4.37 -22.62 -34.05
N ALA A 16 -5.30 -23.39 -33.47
CA ALA A 16 -6.69 -23.36 -33.90
C ALA A 16 -7.18 -21.92 -33.71
N SER A 17 -7.39 -21.22 -34.82
CA SER A 17 -8.12 -19.96 -34.88
C SER A 17 -9.55 -20.22 -34.44
N SER A 18 -9.75 -20.21 -33.13
CA SER A 18 -11.05 -20.10 -32.51
C SER A 18 -11.26 -18.62 -32.23
N ASP A 19 -11.91 -17.95 -33.18
CA ASP A 19 -12.47 -16.62 -32.98
C ASP A 19 -13.38 -16.64 -31.76
N ASN A 20 -12.84 -16.18 -30.63
CA ASN A 20 -13.60 -15.66 -29.52
C ASN A 20 -12.84 -14.45 -29.01
N SER A 21 -13.21 -13.31 -29.57
CA SER A 21 -12.81 -11.97 -29.12
C SER A 21 -13.33 -11.71 -27.71
N ASN A 22 -12.81 -12.42 -26.71
CA ASN A 22 -12.77 -11.93 -25.35
C ASN A 22 -11.54 -11.04 -25.28
N VAL A 23 -11.68 -9.82 -25.81
CA VAL A 23 -10.84 -8.71 -25.43
C VAL A 23 -10.87 -8.72 -23.92
N SER A 24 -9.73 -9.07 -23.31
CA SER A 24 -9.49 -8.90 -21.89
C SER A 24 -9.61 -7.41 -21.62
N LEU A 25 -10.85 -6.97 -21.37
CA LEU A 25 -11.15 -5.60 -21.00
C LEU A 25 -10.35 -5.36 -19.73
N LEU A 26 -9.27 -4.59 -19.88
CA LEU A 26 -8.62 -3.94 -18.76
C LEU A 26 -9.72 -3.34 -17.88
N PRO A 27 -9.60 -3.40 -16.54
CA PRO A 27 -10.58 -2.79 -15.66
C PRO A 27 -10.86 -1.38 -16.20
N ASN A 28 -12.14 -1.12 -16.47
CA ASN A 28 -12.60 0.13 -17.06
C ASN A 28 -11.90 1.25 -16.30
N VAL A 29 -11.15 2.11 -17.01
CA VAL A 29 -10.47 3.23 -16.40
C VAL A 29 -11.57 4.18 -15.93
N VAL A 30 -12.06 3.98 -14.70
CA VAL A 30 -13.22 4.65 -14.10
C VAL A 30 -12.98 6.16 -14.00
N VAL A 31 -11.73 6.59 -14.13
CA VAL A 31 -11.30 7.98 -14.04
C VAL A 31 -10.50 8.32 -15.30
N SER A 32 -10.95 9.30 -16.10
CA SER A 32 -10.19 9.75 -17.28
C SER A 32 -8.76 10.14 -16.88
N SER A 33 -7.79 9.94 -17.78
CA SER A 33 -6.39 10.27 -17.49
C SER A 33 -6.20 11.72 -17.04
N PHE A 34 -7.02 12.64 -17.57
CA PHE A 34 -7.02 14.06 -17.19
C PHE A 34 -7.43 14.28 -15.73
N GLU A 35 -8.51 13.63 -15.29
CA GLU A 35 -9.01 13.77 -13.94
C GLU A 35 -8.04 13.14 -12.91
N SER A 36 -7.35 12.07 -13.27
CA SER A 36 -6.28 11.49 -12.43
C SER A 36 -5.10 12.43 -12.25
N ILE A 37 -4.67 13.12 -13.31
CA ILE A 37 -3.59 14.13 -13.26
C ILE A 37 -3.99 15.26 -12.32
N ARG A 38 -5.20 15.80 -12.49
CA ARG A 38 -5.71 16.89 -11.66
C ARG A 38 -5.72 16.53 -10.16
N ARG A 39 -6.18 15.33 -9.80
CA ARG A 39 -6.18 14.88 -8.39
C ARG A 39 -4.76 14.80 -7.80
N ILE A 40 -3.79 14.39 -8.62
CA ILE A 40 -2.39 14.32 -8.19
C ILE A 40 -1.82 15.73 -8.01
N GLU A 41 -2.13 16.65 -8.91
CA GLU A 41 -1.71 18.07 -8.80
C GLU A 41 -2.29 18.71 -7.55
N GLU A 42 -3.60 18.55 -7.29
CA GLU A 42 -4.26 19.05 -6.08
C GLU A 42 -3.61 18.50 -4.81
N LEU A 43 -3.25 17.21 -4.79
CA LEU A 43 -2.52 16.59 -3.68
C LEU A 43 -1.11 17.18 -3.52
N GLN A 44 -0.38 17.42 -4.60
CA GLN A 44 0.96 18.02 -4.55
C GLN A 44 0.90 19.45 -4.00
N THR A 45 -0.02 20.28 -4.49
CA THR A 45 -0.25 21.63 -3.98
C THR A 45 -0.61 21.60 -2.50
N PHE A 46 -1.49 20.69 -2.07
CA PHE A 46 -1.83 20.54 -0.65
C PHE A 46 -0.60 20.22 0.20
N VAL A 47 0.28 19.32 -0.25
CA VAL A 47 1.51 19.00 0.47
C VAL A 47 2.41 20.22 0.57
N GLU A 48 2.57 21.01 -0.49
CA GLU A 48 3.43 22.20 -0.50
C GLU A 48 2.89 23.34 0.37
N GLU A 49 1.58 23.58 0.36
CA GLU A 49 0.97 24.71 1.08
C GLU A 49 0.70 24.41 2.56
N VAL A 50 0.35 23.15 2.88
CA VAL A 50 -0.21 22.81 4.18
C VAL A 50 0.75 21.96 5.04
N MET A 51 1.64 21.18 4.42
CA MET A 51 2.56 20.33 5.18
C MET A 51 3.85 21.04 5.55
N VAL A 52 4.27 20.87 6.80
CA VAL A 52 5.49 21.46 7.33
C VAL A 52 6.59 20.41 7.41
N LYS A 53 7.71 20.67 6.70
CA LYS A 53 8.90 19.81 6.74
C LYS A 53 9.43 19.69 8.18
N ARG A 54 9.81 18.48 8.58
CA ARG A 54 10.21 18.03 9.94
C ARG A 54 9.09 17.93 10.98
N VAL A 55 7.88 18.36 10.68
CA VAL A 55 6.70 18.17 11.56
C VAL A 55 5.76 17.14 10.95
N ASP A 56 5.31 17.39 9.73
CA ASP A 56 4.34 16.56 9.03
C ASP A 56 5.00 15.48 8.16
N TYR A 57 6.15 15.80 7.58
CA TYR A 57 6.97 14.89 6.78
C TYR A 57 8.44 15.22 6.93
N GLY A 58 9.34 14.25 6.80
CA GLY A 58 10.75 14.50 7.00
C GLY A 58 11.65 13.35 6.59
N MET A 59 12.95 13.61 6.60
CA MET A 59 13.95 12.56 6.46
C MET A 59 14.14 11.91 7.82
N VAL A 60 14.06 10.59 7.87
CA VAL A 60 14.39 9.85 9.10
C VAL A 60 15.68 9.08 8.84
N ASP A 61 16.56 9.08 9.83
CA ASP A 61 17.88 8.45 9.75
C ASP A 61 17.79 7.02 9.20
N GLY A 62 18.66 6.74 8.23
CA GLY A 62 18.71 5.47 7.50
C GLY A 62 17.85 5.37 6.24
N PHE A 63 17.10 6.43 5.87
CA PHE A 63 16.23 6.42 4.68
C PHE A 63 16.52 7.61 3.76
N SER A 64 16.61 7.36 2.46
CA SER A 64 16.82 8.39 1.43
C SER A 64 15.54 9.11 1.02
N LYS A 65 14.37 8.48 1.17
CA LYS A 65 13.06 9.05 0.83
C LYS A 65 12.48 9.81 2.02
N LEU A 66 11.82 10.94 1.73
CA LEU A 66 11.00 11.64 2.71
C LEU A 66 9.90 10.70 3.22
N THR A 67 9.78 10.61 4.53
CA THR A 67 8.80 9.80 5.24
C THR A 67 7.67 10.69 5.74
N LEU A 68 6.43 10.25 5.54
CA LEU A 68 5.27 10.88 6.14
C LEU A 68 5.28 10.60 7.64
N LEU A 69 5.23 11.64 8.46
CA LEU A 69 5.21 11.53 9.91
C LEU A 69 3.77 11.50 10.39
N LYS A 70 3.57 11.09 11.65
CA LYS A 70 2.24 11.00 12.25
C LYS A 70 1.40 12.28 12.09
N PRO A 71 1.93 13.50 12.37
CA PRO A 71 1.15 14.73 12.21
C PRO A 71 0.65 14.94 10.78
N GLY A 72 1.48 14.61 9.77
CA GLY A 72 1.10 14.72 8.36
C GLY A 72 0.04 13.70 7.96
N ALA A 73 0.17 12.46 8.44
CA ALA A 73 -0.84 11.42 8.20
C ALA A 73 -2.20 11.78 8.81
N GLU A 74 -2.21 12.35 10.03
CA GLU A 74 -3.43 12.81 10.68
C GLU A 74 -4.09 13.95 9.92
N LYS A 75 -3.30 14.91 9.45
CA LYS A 75 -3.77 16.03 8.64
C LYS A 75 -4.40 15.59 7.32
N LEU A 76 -3.79 14.62 6.63
CA LEU A 76 -4.37 14.02 5.42
C LEU A 76 -5.69 13.33 5.72
N CYS A 77 -5.77 12.56 6.80
CA CYS A 77 -7.02 11.91 7.20
C CYS A 77 -8.13 12.93 7.43
N ASP A 78 -7.82 14.06 8.06
CA ASP A 78 -8.82 15.09 8.32
C ASP A 78 -9.29 15.79 7.05
N VAL A 79 -8.37 16.13 6.14
CA VAL A 79 -8.67 16.80 4.87
C VAL A 79 -9.45 15.92 3.91
N PHE A 80 -9.11 14.63 3.82
CA PHE A 80 -9.83 13.68 2.97
C PHE A 80 -11.10 13.10 3.62
N GLY A 81 -11.45 13.54 4.84
CA GLY A 81 -12.67 13.09 5.50
C GLY A 81 -12.63 11.63 5.95
N PHE A 82 -11.45 11.12 6.30
CA PHE A 82 -11.28 9.78 6.86
C PHE A 82 -11.26 9.80 8.39
N SER A 83 -11.97 8.84 8.98
CA SER A 83 -11.84 8.43 10.38
C SER A 83 -10.84 7.29 10.46
N LYS A 84 -10.04 7.27 11.53
CA LYS A 84 -9.02 6.25 11.77
C LYS A 84 -9.34 5.50 13.07
N THR A 85 -9.38 4.19 12.99
CA THR A 85 -9.58 3.30 14.15
C THR A 85 -8.33 2.46 14.36
N VAL A 86 -7.92 2.32 15.62
CA VAL A 86 -6.69 1.64 16.01
C VAL A 86 -7.05 0.47 16.92
N GLU A 87 -6.60 -0.73 16.56
CA GLU A 87 -6.79 -1.94 17.34
C GLU A 87 -5.43 -2.61 17.61
N VAL A 88 -5.16 -2.98 18.86
CA VAL A 88 -3.95 -3.75 19.21
C VAL A 88 -4.26 -5.23 19.04
N ILE A 89 -3.70 -5.85 18.00
CA ILE A 89 -3.90 -7.28 17.71
C ILE A 89 -3.01 -8.15 18.58
N ASN A 90 -1.77 -7.72 18.81
CA ASN A 90 -0.79 -8.49 19.56
C ASN A 90 -0.04 -7.61 20.55
N ARG A 91 0.27 -8.17 21.71
CA ARG A 91 0.92 -7.49 22.82
C ARG A 91 1.85 -8.47 23.53
N ILE A 92 3.13 -8.16 23.50
CA ILE A 92 4.18 -8.90 24.19
C ILE A 92 4.84 -7.95 25.18
N GLU A 93 4.63 -8.17 26.47
CA GLU A 93 5.19 -7.35 27.55
C GLU A 93 5.99 -8.23 28.51
N LYS A 94 7.32 -8.12 28.44
CA LYS A 94 8.24 -8.78 29.37
C LYS A 94 8.87 -7.74 30.28
N TRP A 95 8.15 -7.40 31.34
CA TRP A 95 8.56 -6.41 32.35
C TRP A 95 9.96 -6.66 32.92
N LYS A 96 10.32 -7.93 33.21
CA LYS A 96 11.65 -8.29 33.73
C LYS A 96 12.79 -8.04 32.74
N ALA A 97 12.51 -8.11 31.44
CA ALA A 97 13.50 -7.96 30.38
C ALA A 97 13.43 -6.58 29.69
N GLY A 98 12.45 -5.73 30.03
CA GLY A 98 12.22 -4.44 29.38
C GLY A 98 11.77 -4.52 27.91
N ILE A 99 11.24 -5.68 27.48
CA ILE A 99 10.82 -5.91 26.09
C ILE A 99 9.32 -5.68 25.98
N PHE A 100 8.92 -4.73 25.13
CA PHE A 100 7.54 -4.41 24.81
C PHE A 100 7.40 -4.41 23.30
N ALA A 101 6.57 -5.30 22.76
CA ALA A 101 6.24 -5.33 21.34
C ALA A 101 4.73 -5.32 21.17
N TYR A 102 4.25 -4.44 20.29
CA TYR A 102 2.84 -4.28 19.97
C TYR A 102 2.65 -4.40 18.47
N GLU A 103 1.62 -5.13 18.08
CA GLU A 103 1.12 -5.20 16.71
C GLU A 103 -0.26 -4.55 16.69
N VAL A 104 -0.45 -3.67 15.73
CA VAL A 104 -1.57 -2.75 15.67
C VAL A 104 -2.18 -2.80 14.28
N LYS A 105 -3.49 -2.98 14.21
CA LYS A 105 -4.29 -2.77 13.02
C LYS A 105 -4.84 -1.35 13.00
N MET A 106 -4.65 -0.70 11.88
CA MET A 106 -5.23 0.59 11.55
C MET A 106 -6.32 0.36 10.50
N THR A 107 -7.49 0.95 10.72
CA THR A 107 -8.60 0.94 9.75
C THR A 107 -8.95 2.39 9.40
N LEU A 108 -8.99 2.70 8.11
CA LEU A 108 -9.44 3.98 7.58
C LEU A 108 -10.85 3.84 7.03
N THR A 109 -11.76 4.69 7.53
CA THR A 109 -13.18 4.67 7.21
C THR A 109 -13.60 6.05 6.73
N ARG A 110 -14.36 6.14 5.64
CA ARG A 110 -14.92 7.42 5.19
C ARG A 110 -15.94 7.94 6.20
N LYS A 111 -15.83 9.21 6.61
CA LYS A 111 -16.71 9.82 7.63
C LYS A 111 -18.15 9.98 7.16
N ASP A 112 -18.38 10.11 5.87
CA ASP A 112 -19.68 10.41 5.27
C ASP A 112 -20.57 9.18 5.03
N ASN A 113 -20.00 8.03 4.66
CA ASN A 113 -20.75 6.81 4.37
C ASN A 113 -20.36 5.61 5.25
N GLY A 114 -19.32 5.73 6.09
CA GLY A 114 -18.87 4.66 6.97
C GLY A 114 -18.19 3.48 6.26
N VAL A 115 -17.86 3.60 4.97
CA VAL A 115 -17.17 2.55 4.20
C VAL A 115 -15.70 2.49 4.60
N ILE A 116 -15.18 1.27 4.77
CA ILE A 116 -13.76 1.01 5.01
C ILE A 116 -13.03 1.15 3.68
N GLU A 117 -12.11 2.11 3.62
CA GLU A 117 -11.33 2.44 2.41
C GLU A 117 -9.96 1.78 2.44
N ALA A 118 -9.39 1.59 3.64
CA ALA A 118 -8.11 0.90 3.79
C ALA A 118 -7.94 0.27 5.17
N GLU A 119 -7.12 -0.78 5.22
CA GLU A 119 -6.63 -1.39 6.44
C GLU A 119 -5.11 -1.56 6.36
N GLY A 120 -4.42 -1.45 7.50
CA GLY A 120 -2.98 -1.62 7.56
C GLY A 120 -2.54 -2.22 8.89
N LEU A 121 -1.48 -3.03 8.86
CA LEU A 121 -0.85 -3.61 10.04
C LEU A 121 0.48 -2.90 10.29
N GLY A 122 0.74 -2.54 11.55
CA GLY A 122 2.00 -1.94 11.98
C GLY A 122 2.47 -2.57 13.28
N SER A 123 3.77 -2.75 13.43
CA SER A 123 4.37 -3.27 14.67
C SER A 123 5.38 -2.28 15.25
N CYS A 124 5.40 -2.12 16.57
CA CYS A 124 6.38 -1.31 17.30
C CYS A 124 7.01 -2.14 18.42
N ASN A 125 8.35 -2.07 18.58
CA ASN A 125 9.10 -2.82 19.59
C ASN A 125 10.09 -1.91 20.34
N SER A 126 10.19 -2.05 21.66
CA SER A 126 11.09 -1.29 22.54
C SER A 126 12.58 -1.64 22.39
N VAL A 127 12.93 -2.83 21.89
CA VAL A 127 14.34 -3.26 21.72
C VAL A 127 15.03 -2.51 20.58
N PHE A 128 14.25 -2.00 19.63
CA PHE A 128 14.72 -1.06 18.62
C PHE A 128 14.34 0.36 19.09
N VAL A 129 15.29 1.07 19.69
CA VAL A 129 15.16 2.49 20.10
C VAL A 129 15.16 3.39 18.85
N ASN A 130 14.20 3.15 17.96
CA ASN A 130 13.79 4.04 16.90
C ASN A 130 12.29 3.80 16.79
N LEU A 131 11.54 4.65 17.49
CA LEU A 131 10.08 4.72 17.49
C LEU A 131 9.60 5.20 16.10
N LYS A 132 9.94 4.46 15.05
CA LYS A 132 9.19 4.50 13.81
C LYS A 132 7.95 3.65 14.11
N LEU A 133 6.84 4.33 14.36
CA LEU A 133 5.59 3.87 13.77
C LEU A 133 5.91 3.66 12.29
N ALA A 134 6.37 2.46 11.95
CA ALA A 134 6.39 1.96 10.61
C ALA A 134 4.92 1.74 10.26
N LEU A 135 4.22 2.86 10.02
CA LEU A 135 3.15 2.92 9.06
C LEU A 135 3.81 2.76 7.69
N THR A 136 4.55 1.66 7.49
CA THR A 136 4.94 1.16 6.17
C THR A 136 3.72 0.41 5.65
N ILE A 137 2.61 1.12 5.57
CA ILE A 137 1.57 0.75 4.64
C ILE A 137 2.17 1.13 3.30
N LEU A 138 2.40 0.10 2.48
CA LEU A 138 2.66 0.24 1.05
C LEU A 138 1.88 1.43 0.50
N TRP A 139 2.62 2.46 0.10
CA TRP A 139 2.23 3.44 -0.90
C TRP A 139 3.38 3.52 -1.90
#